data_AF-A0A8J6AYG2-F1
#
_entry.id   AF-A0A8J6AYG2-F1
#
_cell.length_a   1.000
_cell.length_b   1.000
_cell.length_c   1.000
_cell.angle_alpha   90.00
_cell.angle_beta   90.00
_cell.angle_gamma   90.00
#
_symmetry.space_group_name_H-M   'P 1'
#
loop_
_entity.id
_entity.type
_entity.pdbx_description
1 polymer ?
#
loop_
_entity_poly.entity_id
_entity_poly.type
_entity_poly.pdbx_seq_one_letter_code
_entity_poly.pdbx_strand_id
1 'polypeptide(L)'
;MQDCKLGFWSDNVAVVQTINKQSSGSPQVLGLLRHVVLGCLQKNIHLRARHVPGHCNGAADALSRLQMELLRERHSKADTEGVRCPPFLWSLTEERC
;
A
#
# COMPACT_ATOMS: atom_id res chain seq x y z
N MET A 1 -15.73 -18.72 -9.06
CA MET A 1 -14.77 -17.95 -8.25
C MET A 1 -13.45 -17.96 -8.99
N GLN A 2 -12.82 -16.81 -9.21
CA GLN A 2 -11.56 -16.73 -9.95
C GLN A 2 -10.49 -16.21 -8.98
N ASP A 3 -9.43 -16.99 -8.79
CA ASP A 3 -8.32 -16.60 -7.91
C ASP A 3 -7.62 -15.36 -8.50
N CYS A 4 -7.59 -14.28 -7.72
CA CYS A 4 -6.99 -13.02 -8.14
C CYS A 4 -5.59 -12.87 -7.53
N LYS A 5 -4.58 -12.55 -8.32
CA LYS A 5 -3.22 -12.28 -7.83
C LYS A 5 -2.96 -10.79 -7.86
N LEU A 6 -2.72 -10.19 -6.70
CA LEU A 6 -2.42 -8.76 -6.56
C LEU A 6 -0.94 -8.57 -6.27
N GLY A 7 -0.22 -7.92 -7.18
CA GLY A 7 1.17 -7.51 -7.01
C GLY A 7 1.26 -6.13 -6.36
N PHE A 8 1.97 -6.02 -5.24
CA PHE A 8 2.27 -4.75 -4.57
C PHE A 8 3.72 -4.36 -4.80
N TRP A 9 3.97 -3.30 -5.56
CA TRP A 9 5.32 -2.78 -5.79
C TRP A 9 5.65 -1.69 -4.78
N SER A 10 6.84 -1.77 -4.18
CA SER A 10 7.35 -0.75 -3.26
C SER A 10 8.86 -0.72 -3.32
N ASP A 11 9.43 0.48 -3.18
CA ASP A 11 10.87 0.68 -2.97
C ASP A 11 11.32 0.43 -1.52
N ASN A 12 10.36 0.32 -0.59
CA ASN A 12 10.65 0.03 0.79
C ASN A 12 10.75 -1.49 1.02
N VAL A 13 11.98 -1.98 1.11
CA VAL A 13 12.28 -3.40 1.38
C VAL A 13 11.61 -3.90 2.67
N ALA A 14 11.53 -3.06 3.72
CA ALA A 14 10.89 -3.46 4.98
C ALA A 14 9.37 -3.66 4.81
N VAL A 15 8.71 -2.85 3.99
CA VAL A 15 7.29 -3.03 3.63
C VAL A 15 7.11 -4.32 2.83
N VAL A 16 7.97 -4.57 1.84
CA VAL A 16 7.93 -5.80 1.04
C VAL A 16 8.05 -7.05 1.92
N GLN A 17 8.99 -7.02 2.88
CA GLN A 17 9.15 -8.11 3.83
C GLN A 17 7.95 -8.26 4.77
N THR A 18 7.44 -7.15 5.30
CA THR A 18 6.26 -7.13 6.17
C THR A 18 5.05 -7.78 5.50
N ILE A 19 4.76 -7.40 4.25
CA ILE A 19 3.63 -7.97 3.48
C ILE A 19 3.85 -9.45 3.20
N ASN A 20 5.04 -9.83 2.72
CA ASN A 20 5.30 -11.21 2.31
C ASN A 20 5.40 -12.18 3.48
N LYS A 21 5.89 -11.72 4.65
CA LYS A 21 5.92 -12.49 5.90
C LYS A 21 4.60 -12.42 6.66
N GLN A 22 3.72 -11.50 6.29
CA GLN A 22 2.46 -11.20 7.00
C GLN A 22 2.69 -10.91 8.50
N SER A 23 3.80 -10.25 8.83
CA SER A 23 4.20 -9.98 10.22
C SER A 23 5.03 -8.69 10.31
N SER A 24 4.92 -8.00 11.44
CA SER A 24 5.67 -6.78 11.77
C SER A 24 5.92 -6.71 13.27
N GLY A 25 7.04 -6.08 13.66
CA GLY A 25 7.33 -5.77 15.07
C GLY A 25 6.56 -4.56 15.59
N SER A 26 6.01 -3.70 14.71
CA SER A 26 5.16 -2.57 15.11
C SER A 26 3.70 -3.04 15.22
N PRO A 27 3.05 -2.91 16.39
CA PRO A 27 1.64 -3.23 16.58
C PRO A 27 0.72 -2.47 15.62
N GLN A 28 1.02 -1.21 15.34
CA GLN A 28 0.25 -0.36 14.41
C GLN A 28 0.31 -0.90 12.98
N VAL A 29 1.52 -1.21 12.50
CA VAL A 29 1.72 -1.80 11.16
C VAL A 29 1.06 -3.17 11.07
N LEU A 30 1.16 -3.99 12.12
CA LEU A 30 0.52 -5.30 12.15
C LEU A 30 -1.01 -5.20 12.15
N GLY A 31 -1.57 -4.20 12.83
CA GLY A 31 -3.01 -3.88 12.81
C GLY A 31 -3.51 -3.58 11.41
N LEU A 32 -2.81 -2.71 10.67
CA LEU A 32 -3.10 -2.43 9.26
C LEU A 32 -2.97 -3.66 8.38
N LEU A 33 -1.86 -4.40 8.53
CA LEU A 33 -1.58 -5.59 7.73
C LEU A 33 -2.66 -6.66 7.90
N ARG A 34 -3.14 -6.88 9.13
CA ARG A 34 -4.23 -7.82 9.41
C ARG A 34 -5.52 -7.45 8.66
N HIS A 35 -5.87 -6.18 8.60
CA HIS A 35 -7.06 -5.73 7.84
C HIS A 35 -6.89 -5.96 6.34
N VAL A 36 -5.71 -5.65 5.80
CA VAL A 36 -5.40 -5.89 4.38
C VAL A 36 -5.48 -7.38 4.05
N VAL A 37 -4.83 -8.23 4.84
CA VAL A 37 -4.81 -9.69 4.63
C VAL A 37 -6.21 -10.28 4.76
N LEU A 38 -6.99 -9.88 5.77
CA LEU A 38 -8.37 -10.33 5.93
C LEU A 38 -9.23 -9.94 4.72
N GLY A 39 -9.12 -8.69 4.25
CA GLY A 39 -9.84 -8.22 3.08
C GLY A 39 -9.44 -8.95 1.79
N CYS A 40 -8.19 -9.39 1.68
CA CYS A 40 -7.72 -10.23 0.58
C CYS A 40 -8.30 -11.65 0.68
N LEU A 41 -8.27 -12.27 1.86
CA LEU A 41 -8.83 -13.62 2.09
C LEU A 41 -10.33 -13.67 1.79
N GLN A 42 -11.10 -12.69 2.25
CA GLN A 42 -12.54 -12.60 1.98
C GLN A 42 -12.87 -12.51 0.48
N LYS A 43 -11.94 -12.01 -0.34
CA LYS A 43 -12.09 -11.86 -1.79
C LYS A 43 -11.31 -12.91 -2.60
N ASN A 44 -10.67 -13.89 -1.95
CA ASN A 44 -9.77 -14.86 -2.58
C ASN A 44 -8.65 -14.18 -3.41
N ILE A 45 -8.08 -13.11 -2.85
CA ILE A 45 -6.95 -12.38 -3.43
C ILE A 45 -5.65 -12.89 -2.81
N HIS A 46 -4.71 -13.31 -3.65
CA HIS A 46 -3.34 -13.61 -3.28
C HIS A 46 -2.48 -12.36 -3.40
N LEU A 47 -2.24 -11.69 -2.26
CA LEU A 47 -1.37 -10.53 -2.18
C LEU A 47 0.11 -10.93 -2.10
N ARG A 48 0.95 -10.37 -2.97
CA ARG A 48 2.42 -10.51 -2.90
C ARG A 48 3.09 -9.18 -3.16
N ALA A 49 4.07 -8.85 -2.33
CA ALA A 49 4.87 -7.65 -2.52
C ALA A 49 6.18 -7.95 -3.26
N ARG A 50 6.64 -7.00 -4.08
CA ARG A 50 7.92 -7.06 -4.78
C ARG A 50 8.63 -5.71 -4.67
N HIS A 51 9.92 -5.77 -4.35
CA HIS A 51 10.76 -4.59 -4.34
C HIS A 51 10.97 -4.04 -5.75
N VAL A 52 10.88 -2.73 -5.89
CA VAL A 52 11.27 -1.99 -7.10
C VAL A 52 12.29 -0.91 -6.74
N PRO A 53 13.31 -0.63 -7.55
CA PRO A 53 14.23 0.48 -7.27
C PRO A 53 13.47 1.81 -7.16
N GLY A 54 13.90 2.72 -6.28
CA GLY A 54 13.22 4.01 -6.06
C GLY A 54 13.04 4.84 -7.34
N HIS A 55 14.00 4.79 -8.27
CA HIS A 55 13.87 5.46 -9.57
C HIS A 55 12.74 4.88 -10.46
N CYS A 56 12.38 3.60 -10.27
CA CYS A 56 11.23 2.96 -10.90
C CYS A 56 9.91 3.25 -10.15
N ASN A 57 9.97 3.76 -8.92
CA ASN A 57 8.82 4.10 -8.08
C ASN A 57 8.46 5.60 -8.11
N GLY A 58 8.97 6.34 -9.10
CA GLY A 58 8.93 7.80 -9.14
C GLY A 58 7.53 8.41 -9.07
N ALA A 59 6.51 7.74 -9.62
CA ALA A 59 5.13 8.22 -9.51
C ALA A 59 4.61 8.15 -8.06
N ALA A 60 4.87 7.04 -7.35
CA ALA A 60 4.46 6.90 -5.96
C ALA A 60 5.25 7.84 -5.03
N ASP A 61 6.55 8.03 -5.28
CA ASP A 61 7.38 9.00 -4.54
C ASP A 61 6.86 10.43 -4.76
N ALA A 62 6.62 10.84 -6.02
CA ALA A 62 6.07 12.15 -6.36
C ALA A 62 4.71 12.38 -5.67
N LEU A 63 3.83 11.38 -5.67
CA LEU A 63 2.54 11.46 -4.98
C LEU A 63 2.71 11.63 -3.46
N SER A 64 3.60 10.86 -2.83
CA SER A 64 3.84 10.93 -1.38
C SER A 64 4.41 12.27 -0.91
N ARG A 65 5.08 13.00 -1.82
CA ARG A 65 5.67 14.32 -1.61
C ARG A 65 4.79 15.47 -2.11
N LEU A 66 3.59 15.19 -2.60
CA LEU A 66 2.68 16.18 -3.20
C LEU A 66 3.29 16.92 -4.41
N GLN A 67 4.21 16.29 -5.14
CA GLN A 67 4.82 16.82 -6.36
C GLN A 67 3.90 16.55 -7.56
N MET A 68 2.77 17.26 -7.63
CA MET A 68 1.69 16.97 -8.57
C MET A 68 2.08 17.15 -10.05
N GLU A 69 3.00 18.06 -10.34
CA GLU A 69 3.53 18.24 -11.70
C GLU A 69 4.33 17.02 -12.15
N LEU A 70 5.28 16.57 -11.33
CA LEU A 70 6.08 15.38 -11.59
C LEU A 70 5.22 14.12 -11.66
N LEU A 71 4.22 14.00 -10.79
CA LEU A 71 3.26 12.90 -10.84
C LEU A 71 2.53 12.85 -12.20
N ARG A 72 2.04 13.98 -12.70
CA ARG A 72 1.31 14.06 -13.98
C ARG A 72 2.22 13.79 -15.17
N GLU A 73 3.48 14.22 -15.11
CA GLU A 73 4.48 13.90 -16.12
C GLU A 73 4.73 12.37 -16.16
N ARG A 74 4.88 11.74 -15.00
CA ARG A 74 5.17 10.31 -14.88
C ARG A 74 3.95 9.42 -15.09
N HIS A 75 2.76 9.95 -14.83
CA HIS A 75 1.52 9.19 -14.84
C HIS A 75 0.36 10.07 -15.29
N SER A 76 0.25 10.29 -16.61
CA SER A 76 -0.75 11.19 -17.21
C SER A 76 -2.21 10.81 -16.93
N LYS A 77 -2.47 9.56 -16.54
CA LYS A 77 -3.80 9.05 -16.16
C LYS A 77 -4.08 9.16 -14.66
N ALA A 78 -3.22 9.81 -13.87
CA ALA A 78 -3.50 10.04 -12.46
C ALA A 78 -4.74 10.94 -12.31
N ASP A 79 -5.61 10.60 -11.36
CA ASP A 79 -6.79 11.40 -11.06
C ASP A 79 -6.39 12.83 -10.66
N THR A 80 -7.20 13.80 -11.05
CA THR A 80 -6.96 15.22 -10.76
C THR A 80 -7.24 15.58 -9.31
N GLU A 81 -8.12 14.83 -8.66
CA GLU A 81 -8.55 15.04 -7.28
C GLU A 81 -8.21 13.84 -6.40
N GLY A 82 -7.79 14.11 -5.18
CA GLY A 82 -7.55 13.07 -4.19
C GLY A 82 -8.86 12.51 -3.64
N VAL A 83 -8.89 11.20 -3.37
CA VAL A 83 -10.01 10.57 -2.66
C VAL A 83 -9.83 10.80 -1.16
N ARG A 84 -10.92 11.20 -0.47
CA ARG A 84 -10.91 11.30 0.99
C ARG A 84 -10.59 9.93 1.60
N CYS A 85 -9.57 9.89 2.45
CA CYS A 85 -9.24 8.68 3.20
C CYS A 85 -10.43 8.26 4.08
N PRO A 86 -10.93 7.01 3.97
CA PRO A 86 -12.00 6.52 4.83
C PRO A 86 -11.65 6.67 6.32
N PRO A 87 -12.51 7.29 7.15
CA PRO A 87 -12.17 7.59 8.55
C PRO A 87 -11.75 6.39 9.38
N PHE A 88 -12.33 5.20 9.11
CA PHE A 88 -12.00 3.98 9.83
C PHE A 88 -10.55 3.53 9.63
N LEU A 89 -9.86 3.97 8.57
CA LEU A 89 -8.46 3.61 8.38
C LEU A 89 -7.56 4.32 9.39
N TRP A 90 -7.94 5.50 9.88
CA TRP A 90 -7.18 6.21 10.90
C TRP A 90 -7.21 5.48 12.24
N SER A 91 -8.36 4.93 12.61
CA SER A 91 -8.50 4.16 13.86
C SER A 91 -7.74 2.81 13.85
N LEU A 92 -7.28 2.34 12.68
CA LEU A 92 -6.41 1.15 12.60
C LEU A 92 -4.98 1.42 13.07
N THR A 93 -4.58 2.70 13.08
CA THR A 93 -3.23 3.14 13.46
C THR A 93 -3.16 3.72 14.87
N GLU A 94 -4.31 3.96 15.50
CA GLU A 94 -4.41 4.42 16.88
C GLU A 94 -4.06 3.26 17.84
N GLU A 95 -3.29 3.54 18.88
CA GLU A 95 -2.96 2.56 19.92
C GLU A 95 -4.24 2.10 20.62
N ARG A 96 -4.58 0.83 20.44
CA ARG A 96 -5.51 0.15 21.34
C ARG A 96 -4.70 -0.29 22.57
N CYS A 97 -4.57 0.61 23.53
CA CYS A 97 -4.18 0.26 24.90
C CYS A 97 -5.20 -0.70 25.52
#